data_AF-A0A3M0XPV9-F1
#
_entry.id   AF-A0A3M0XPV9-F1
#
_cell.length_a   1.000
_cell.length_b   1.000
_cell.length_c   1.000
_cell.angle_alpha   90.00
_cell.angle_beta   90.00
_cell.angle_gamma   90.00
#
_symmetry.space_group_name_H-M   'P 1'
#
loop_
_entity.id
_entity.type
_entity.pdbx_description
1 polymer ?
#
loop_
_entity_poly.entity_id
_entity_poly.type
_entity_poly.pdbx_seq_one_letter_code
_entity_poly.pdbx_strand_id
1 'polypeptide(L)'
;MKLASLRQGRDGALVVVDRALRRCVRVGEVAPTLQAALDRWEEVEPALREIAAALEAGRRPDAEPFTAAACAAPLPRAYQFADASAYVHHVALVRRARGADMPDDLWQEPLIYQGVSDGFLGPCDDIPLGCADWGLDFEGEVAVIVDDVPMAVAPERAGCHIRLVMLLNDISLRNLIPAELAKGFGFFQSKPASSASPVALTPDELGPAWDGAKLAGRLECRVNGHLVGCPDAGRDMIFDFARLITHAARTRCLGAGTVIGSGTVSNADRAAGGACLAEVRMIETIETGAPRTPFLQPGDRVRIEMRDADGHTIFGAIDQRVVSAAPAADGKDRYKEESA
;
A
#
# COMPACT_ATOMS: atom_id res chain seq x y z
N MET A 1 -4.60 11.15 -13.67
CA MET A 1 -3.49 12.00 -13.16
C MET A 1 -2.76 11.31 -12.02
N LYS A 2 -1.52 11.73 -11.72
CA LYS A 2 -0.70 11.24 -10.61
C LYS A 2 -0.56 12.32 -9.54
N LEU A 3 -0.78 11.98 -8.27
CA LEU A 3 -0.66 12.86 -7.12
C LEU A 3 0.37 12.31 -6.13
N ALA A 4 1.12 13.19 -5.47
CA ALA A 4 2.04 12.84 -4.40
C ALA A 4 1.98 13.87 -3.27
N SER A 5 2.57 13.51 -2.13
CA SER A 5 2.79 14.42 -1.01
C SER A 5 4.29 14.56 -0.78
N LEU A 6 4.83 15.76 -1.00
CA LEU A 6 6.20 16.09 -0.60
C LEU A 6 6.28 16.18 0.92
N ARG A 7 7.43 15.84 1.51
CA ARG A 7 7.65 15.97 2.96
C ARG A 7 7.53 17.44 3.36
N GLN A 8 6.53 17.73 4.17
CA GLN A 8 6.29 19.04 4.74
C GLN A 8 5.26 18.92 5.87
N GLY A 9 5.71 19.11 7.11
CA GLY A 9 4.82 19.03 8.27
C GLY A 9 4.18 17.64 8.40
N ARG A 10 2.99 17.57 8.99
CA ARG A 10 2.34 16.28 9.33
C ARG A 10 1.59 15.62 8.19
N ASP A 11 1.08 16.41 7.25
CA ASP A 11 0.18 15.96 6.18
C ASP A 11 0.83 16.03 4.79
N GLY A 12 2.10 16.45 4.74
CA GLY A 12 2.82 16.69 3.50
C GLY A 12 2.28 17.91 2.73
N ALA A 13 2.85 18.12 1.54
CA ALA A 13 2.35 19.11 0.60
C ALA A 13 1.98 18.47 -0.73
N LEU A 14 0.74 18.72 -1.15
CA LEU A 14 0.19 18.11 -2.35
C LEU A 14 0.91 18.64 -3.61
N VAL A 15 1.30 17.70 -4.46
CA VAL A 15 1.81 17.97 -5.80
C VAL A 15 1.12 17.12 -6.85
N VAL A 16 0.96 17.69 -8.05
CA VAL A 16 0.62 16.95 -9.26
C VAL A 16 1.92 16.52 -9.95
N VAL A 17 2.01 15.26 -10.35
CA VAL A 17 3.23 14.66 -10.92
C VAL A 17 3.00 14.26 -12.37
N ASP A 18 4.00 14.47 -13.23
CA ASP A 18 3.93 14.04 -14.63
C ASP A 18 4.00 12.52 -14.77
N ARG A 19 3.51 11.98 -15.89
CA ARG A 19 3.41 10.55 -16.17
C ARG A 19 4.76 9.84 -16.10
N ALA A 20 5.80 10.54 -16.52
CA ALA A 20 7.17 10.06 -16.50
C ALA A 20 7.80 10.03 -15.09
N LEU A 21 7.13 10.57 -14.07
CA LEU A 21 7.64 10.73 -12.70
C LEU A 21 8.96 11.50 -12.65
N ARG A 22 9.06 12.57 -13.44
CA ARG A 22 10.27 13.42 -13.54
C ARG A 22 10.06 14.81 -13.01
N ARG A 23 8.83 15.32 -13.08
CA ARG A 23 8.50 16.68 -12.66
C ARG A 23 7.20 16.70 -11.88
N CYS A 24 7.08 17.65 -10.98
CA CYS A 24 5.86 17.91 -10.26
C CYS A 24 5.61 19.41 -10.13
N VAL A 25 4.40 19.75 -9.71
CA VAL A 25 3.95 21.12 -9.46
C VAL A 25 3.19 21.11 -8.14
N ARG A 26 3.55 22.03 -7.24
CA ARG A 26 2.80 22.29 -6.00
C ARG A 26 1.47 22.94 -6.33
N VAL A 27 0.42 22.50 -5.67
CA VAL A 27 -0.97 22.92 -5.94
C VAL A 27 -1.68 23.40 -4.67
N GLY A 28 -0.91 24.00 -3.75
CA GLY A 28 -1.41 24.44 -2.45
C GLY A 28 -2.52 25.49 -2.53
N GLU A 29 -2.58 26.24 -3.63
CA GLU A 29 -3.65 27.16 -3.98
C GLU A 29 -4.98 26.47 -4.29
N VAL A 30 -4.94 25.22 -4.76
CA VAL A 30 -6.11 24.38 -5.01
C VAL A 30 -6.46 23.60 -3.74
N ALA A 31 -5.48 22.87 -3.22
CA ALA A 31 -5.56 22.16 -1.95
C ALA A 31 -4.15 21.99 -1.34
N PRO A 32 -3.94 22.34 -0.06
CA PRO A 32 -2.62 22.27 0.57
C PRO A 32 -2.11 20.84 0.76
N THR A 33 -3.00 19.88 0.96
CA THR A 33 -2.68 18.47 1.26
C THR A 33 -3.60 17.53 0.47
N LEU A 34 -3.19 16.26 0.32
CA LEU A 34 -4.03 15.28 -0.35
C LEU A 34 -5.36 15.04 0.39
N GLN A 35 -5.34 15.02 1.73
CA GLN A 35 -6.57 14.91 2.53
C GLN A 35 -7.52 16.09 2.26
N ALA A 36 -7.01 17.32 2.25
CA ALA A 36 -7.83 18.51 1.97
C ALA A 36 -8.40 18.53 0.54
N ALA A 37 -7.74 17.83 -0.41
CA ALA A 37 -8.28 17.60 -1.73
C ALA A 37 -9.38 16.54 -1.72
N LEU A 38 -9.18 15.42 -1.02
CA LEU A 38 -10.16 14.33 -0.90
C LEU A 38 -11.45 14.80 -0.19
N ASP A 39 -11.33 15.62 0.85
CA ASP A 39 -12.48 16.20 1.58
C ASP A 39 -13.39 17.07 0.69
N ARG A 40 -12.89 17.53 -0.47
CA ARG A 40 -13.59 18.41 -1.41
C ARG A 40 -13.39 17.96 -2.86
N TRP A 41 -13.28 16.65 -3.07
CA TRP A 41 -12.76 16.11 -4.33
C TRP A 41 -13.50 16.61 -5.56
N GLU A 42 -14.84 16.64 -5.53
CA GLU A 42 -15.67 17.13 -6.63
C GLU A 42 -15.42 18.61 -7.00
N GLU A 43 -15.01 19.43 -6.03
CA GLU A 43 -14.70 20.85 -6.24
C GLU A 43 -13.32 21.03 -6.88
N VAL A 44 -12.31 20.28 -6.41
CA VAL A 44 -10.90 20.55 -6.72
C VAL A 44 -10.33 19.68 -7.84
N GLU A 45 -10.90 18.50 -8.09
CA GLU A 45 -10.38 17.55 -9.07
C GLU A 45 -10.27 18.13 -10.49
N PRO A 46 -11.26 18.91 -11.00
CA PRO A 46 -11.15 19.49 -12.33
C PRO A 46 -9.93 20.40 -12.47
N ALA A 47 -9.66 21.23 -11.46
CA ALA A 47 -8.49 22.11 -11.44
C ALA A 47 -7.18 21.31 -11.38
N LEU A 48 -7.10 20.28 -10.53
CA LEU A 48 -5.95 19.38 -10.46
C LEU A 48 -5.69 18.69 -11.83
N ARG A 49 -6.75 18.28 -12.53
CA ARG A 49 -6.68 17.65 -13.85
C ARG A 49 -6.19 18.62 -14.93
N GLU A 50 -6.64 19.87 -14.91
CA GLU A 50 -6.12 20.92 -15.80
C GLU A 50 -4.64 21.19 -15.56
N ILE A 51 -4.21 21.23 -14.30
CA ILE A 51 -2.80 21.38 -13.92
C ILE A 51 -1.97 20.20 -14.44
N ALA A 52 -2.47 18.97 -14.28
CA ALA A 52 -1.81 17.77 -14.79
C ALA A 52 -1.64 17.85 -16.33
N ALA A 53 -2.69 18.21 -17.06
CA ALA A 53 -2.63 18.37 -18.51
C ALA A 53 -1.66 19.48 -18.95
N ALA A 54 -1.59 20.59 -18.21
CA ALA A 54 -0.63 21.65 -18.45
C ALA A 54 0.82 21.22 -18.18
N LEU A 55 1.05 20.43 -17.12
CA LEU A 55 2.36 19.88 -16.79
C LEU A 55 2.86 18.91 -17.87
N GLU A 56 1.99 17.99 -18.33
CA GLU A 56 2.28 17.08 -19.45
C GLU A 56 2.65 17.84 -20.73
N ALA A 57 1.93 18.93 -21.02
CA ALA A 57 2.20 19.75 -22.19
C ALA A 57 3.40 20.71 -22.04
N GLY A 58 4.12 20.67 -20.91
CA GLY A 58 5.26 21.56 -20.65
C GLY A 58 4.88 23.03 -20.46
N ARG A 59 3.62 23.32 -20.10
CA ARG A 59 3.08 24.68 -19.90
C ARG A 59 3.09 25.14 -18.44
N ARG A 60 3.77 24.43 -17.55
CA ARG A 60 3.98 24.81 -16.14
C ARG A 60 5.44 25.25 -15.95
N PRO A 61 5.74 26.56 -16.05
CA PRO A 61 7.10 27.07 -15.87
C PRO A 61 7.61 26.93 -14.42
N ASP A 62 6.68 26.74 -13.49
CA ASP A 62 6.89 26.50 -12.07
C ASP A 62 7.08 25.00 -11.73
N ALA A 63 7.15 24.12 -12.73
CA ALA A 63 7.41 22.71 -12.51
C ALA A 63 8.83 22.47 -11.97
N GLU A 64 8.92 21.67 -10.90
CA GLU A 64 10.17 21.29 -10.24
C GLU A 64 10.51 19.81 -10.49
N PRO A 65 11.78 19.40 -10.38
CA PRO A 65 12.15 17.99 -10.47
C PRO A 65 11.46 17.14 -9.39
N PHE A 66 10.88 16.02 -9.80
CA PHE A 66 10.25 15.06 -8.89
C PHE A 66 11.24 13.95 -8.51
N THR A 67 11.34 13.64 -7.22
CA THR A 67 12.12 12.50 -6.73
C THR A 67 11.37 11.77 -5.63
N ALA A 68 11.40 10.42 -5.66
CA ALA A 68 10.74 9.60 -4.64
C ALA A 68 11.28 9.86 -3.23
N ALA A 69 12.57 10.19 -3.08
CA ALA A 69 13.19 10.47 -1.79
C ALA A 69 12.61 11.72 -1.10
N ALA A 70 12.14 12.71 -1.86
CA ALA A 70 11.50 13.91 -1.32
C ALA A 70 10.04 13.69 -0.91
N CYS A 71 9.47 12.52 -1.22
CA CYS A 71 8.07 12.22 -0.94
C CYS A 71 7.90 11.61 0.45
N ALA A 72 6.79 11.95 1.09
CA ALA A 72 6.15 11.11 2.10
C ALA A 72 5.24 10.07 1.39
N ALA A 73 4.50 9.26 2.15
CA ALA A 73 3.37 8.52 1.58
C ALA A 73 2.32 9.51 1.03
N PRO A 74 1.50 9.14 0.01
CA PRO A 74 0.50 10.05 -0.55
C PRO A 74 -0.44 10.64 0.51
N LEU A 75 -0.87 9.82 1.47
CA LEU A 75 -1.42 10.26 2.75
C LEU A 75 -0.41 9.91 3.86
N PRO A 76 0.41 10.86 4.35
CA PRO A 76 1.39 10.58 5.41
C PRO A 76 0.73 10.06 6.70
N ARG A 77 -0.49 10.53 6.94
CA ARG A 77 -1.45 9.97 7.89
C ARG A 77 -2.83 10.00 7.25
N ALA A 78 -3.66 9.05 7.63
CA ALA A 78 -5.04 8.92 7.20
C ALA A 78 -5.94 8.75 8.42
N TYR A 79 -7.23 9.04 8.27
CA TYR A 79 -8.20 8.79 9.34
C TYR A 79 -8.52 7.30 9.51
N GLN A 80 -8.31 6.50 8.47
CA GLN A 80 -8.59 5.08 8.49
C GLN A 80 -7.74 4.34 7.47
N PHE A 81 -7.17 3.21 7.91
CA PHE A 81 -6.58 2.19 7.05
C PHE A 81 -7.22 0.85 7.45
N ALA A 82 -7.88 0.20 6.50
CA ALA A 82 -8.41 -1.14 6.67
C ALA A 82 -7.80 -2.03 5.61
N ASP A 83 -7.16 -3.11 6.04
CA ASP A 83 -6.45 -4.01 5.14
C ASP A 83 -7.07 -5.40 5.13
N ALA A 84 -7.10 -5.99 3.95
CA ALA A 84 -7.90 -7.17 3.66
C ALA A 84 -7.04 -8.39 3.35
N SER A 85 -7.68 -9.48 2.97
CA SER A 85 -7.01 -10.63 2.35
C SER A 85 -7.79 -11.04 1.11
N ALA A 86 -7.64 -10.27 0.03
CA ALA A 86 -8.35 -10.46 -1.23
C ALA A 86 -7.90 -11.71 -2.00
N TYR A 87 -6.63 -12.09 -1.83
CA TYR A 87 -6.02 -13.26 -2.47
C TYR A 87 -6.09 -14.45 -1.53
N VAL A 88 -7.19 -15.20 -1.58
CA VAL A 88 -7.44 -16.34 -0.68
C VAL A 88 -6.35 -17.43 -0.82
N HIS A 89 -5.63 -17.46 -1.94
CA HIS A 89 -4.44 -18.30 -2.12
C HIS A 89 -3.41 -18.12 -1.00
N HIS A 90 -3.13 -16.88 -0.61
CA HIS A 90 -2.21 -16.55 0.48
C HIS A 90 -2.64 -17.23 1.79
N VAL A 91 -3.92 -17.09 2.15
CA VAL A 91 -4.49 -17.67 3.36
C VAL A 91 -4.44 -19.20 3.32
N ALA A 92 -4.70 -19.78 2.14
CA ALA A 92 -4.62 -21.23 1.94
C ALA A 92 -3.20 -21.79 2.15
N LEU A 93 -2.16 -21.05 1.73
CA LEU A 93 -0.75 -21.43 1.99
C LEU A 93 -0.44 -21.41 3.49
N VAL A 94 -0.85 -20.35 4.19
CA VAL A 94 -0.68 -20.22 5.65
C VAL A 94 -1.27 -21.41 6.39
N ARG A 95 -2.52 -21.78 6.04
CA ARG A 95 -3.22 -22.89 6.69
C ARG A 95 -2.59 -24.24 6.36
N ARG A 96 -2.28 -24.49 5.09
CA ARG A 96 -1.64 -25.74 4.65
C ARG A 96 -0.29 -25.96 5.32
N ALA A 97 0.55 -24.92 5.42
CA ALA A 97 1.84 -25.00 6.10
C ALA A 97 1.73 -25.33 7.60
N ARG A 98 0.55 -25.11 8.20
CA ARG A 98 0.22 -25.47 9.60
C ARG A 98 -0.57 -26.76 9.73
N GLY A 99 -0.83 -27.48 8.63
CA GLY A 99 -1.67 -28.68 8.62
C GLY A 99 -3.13 -28.42 8.97
N ALA A 100 -3.64 -27.22 8.71
CA ALA A 100 -5.02 -26.83 8.98
C ALA A 100 -5.86 -26.76 7.69
N ASP A 101 -7.13 -27.14 7.78
CA ASP A 101 -8.08 -27.04 6.68
C ASP A 101 -8.54 -25.60 6.41
N MET A 102 -8.92 -25.33 5.17
CA MET A 102 -9.55 -24.07 4.75
C MET A 102 -11.08 -24.20 4.86
N PRO A 103 -11.74 -23.49 5.79
CA PRO A 103 -13.19 -23.45 5.83
C PRO A 103 -13.73 -22.68 4.62
N ASP A 104 -14.90 -23.11 4.15
CA ASP A 104 -15.51 -22.62 2.90
C ASP A 104 -15.91 -21.14 2.95
N ASP A 105 -16.10 -20.59 4.15
CA ASP A 105 -16.47 -19.20 4.40
C ASP A 105 -15.38 -18.22 3.93
N LEU A 106 -14.10 -18.59 4.01
CA LEU A 106 -12.97 -17.76 3.58
C LEU A 106 -12.93 -17.50 2.06
N TRP A 107 -13.70 -18.26 1.28
CA TRP A 107 -13.88 -18.03 -0.16
C TRP A 107 -15.07 -17.11 -0.48
N GLN A 108 -15.93 -16.86 0.51
CA GLN A 108 -17.19 -16.13 0.33
C GLN A 108 -17.18 -14.77 1.02
N GLU A 109 -16.54 -14.67 2.18
CA GLU A 109 -16.45 -13.44 2.96
C GLU A 109 -15.00 -12.94 3.04
N PRO A 110 -14.73 -11.65 2.70
CA PRO A 110 -13.42 -11.05 2.89
C PRO A 110 -13.02 -11.05 4.37
N LEU A 111 -11.73 -11.32 4.62
CA LEU A 111 -11.10 -10.94 5.89
C LEU A 111 -10.66 -9.50 5.79
N ILE A 112 -10.93 -8.69 6.83
CA ILE A 112 -10.44 -7.33 6.95
C ILE A 112 -10.04 -7.04 8.40
N TYR A 113 -8.98 -6.28 8.60
CA TYR A 113 -8.57 -5.78 9.91
C TYR A 113 -8.31 -4.28 9.89
N GLN A 114 -8.33 -3.65 11.07
CA GLN A 114 -8.03 -2.23 11.23
C GLN A 114 -6.51 -2.04 11.37
N GLY A 115 -5.89 -1.38 10.40
CA GLY A 115 -4.45 -1.10 10.40
C GLY A 115 -4.08 0.25 11.03
N VAL A 116 -2.77 0.46 11.21
CA VAL A 116 -2.19 1.73 11.69
C VAL A 116 -2.29 2.77 10.56
N SER A 117 -2.90 3.93 10.84
CA SER A 117 -3.14 4.97 9.82
C SER A 117 -2.57 6.33 10.19
N ASP A 118 -2.11 6.53 11.42
CA ASP A 118 -1.63 7.83 11.92
C ASP A 118 -0.16 8.13 11.58
N GLY A 119 0.50 7.28 10.80
CA GLY A 119 1.86 7.52 10.31
C GLY A 119 2.37 6.43 9.38
N PHE A 120 2.12 6.57 8.07
CA PHE A 120 2.75 5.75 7.04
C PHE A 120 4.21 6.17 6.85
N LEU A 121 5.08 5.18 6.62
CA LEU A 121 6.44 5.44 6.16
C LEU A 121 6.39 5.93 4.70
N GLY A 122 7.25 6.91 4.38
CA GLY A 122 7.47 7.32 3.00
C GLY A 122 8.14 6.22 2.17
N PRO A 123 8.08 6.32 0.84
CA PRO A 123 8.54 5.27 -0.08
C PRO A 123 10.03 4.95 0.06
N CYS A 124 10.84 5.88 0.55
CA CYS A 124 12.27 5.72 0.76
C CYS A 124 12.68 5.78 2.25
N ASP A 125 11.72 5.76 3.18
CA ASP A 125 12.03 5.73 4.61
C ASP A 125 12.55 4.36 5.03
N ASP A 126 13.50 4.36 5.96
CA ASP A 126 13.99 3.14 6.57
C ASP A 126 12.88 2.44 7.39
N ILE A 127 12.90 1.10 7.39
CA ILE A 127 12.01 0.26 8.20
C ILE A 127 12.69 0.01 9.55
N PRO A 128 12.18 0.57 10.66
CA PRO A 128 12.78 0.35 11.97
C PRO A 128 12.43 -1.03 12.53
N LEU A 129 13.44 -1.80 12.93
CA LEU A 129 13.29 -3.10 13.57
C LEU A 129 13.86 -3.07 14.99
N GLY A 130 12.98 -3.20 16.00
CA GLY A 130 13.37 -3.19 17.40
C GLY A 130 14.05 -4.47 17.89
N CYS A 131 13.72 -5.61 17.31
CA CYS A 131 14.32 -6.89 17.63
C CYS A 131 14.43 -7.77 16.38
N ALA A 132 15.63 -8.32 16.14
CA ALA A 132 15.92 -9.20 15.00
C ALA A 132 15.04 -10.47 14.97
N ASP A 133 14.58 -10.93 16.14
CA ASP A 133 13.80 -12.16 16.29
C ASP A 133 12.31 -11.98 16.01
N TRP A 134 11.84 -10.75 15.76
CA TRP A 134 10.41 -10.50 15.47
C TRP A 134 9.96 -11.00 14.09
N GLY A 135 10.90 -11.39 13.23
CA GLY A 135 10.59 -11.96 11.91
C GLY A 135 10.00 -10.92 10.97
N LEU A 136 10.75 -9.83 10.73
CA LEU A 136 10.34 -8.74 9.86
C LEU A 136 10.13 -9.25 8.42
N ASP A 137 8.99 -8.91 7.85
CA ASP A 137 8.61 -9.26 6.49
C ASP A 137 8.00 -8.05 5.78
N PHE A 138 8.13 -8.03 4.46
CA PHE A 138 7.41 -7.10 3.60
C PHE A 138 6.14 -7.78 3.08
N GLU A 139 5.13 -7.00 2.72
CA GLU A 139 3.91 -7.48 2.05
C GLU A 139 3.57 -6.54 0.92
N GLY A 140 3.84 -6.96 -0.31
CA GLY A 140 3.52 -6.16 -1.50
C GLY A 140 2.04 -6.22 -1.83
N GLU A 141 1.41 -5.04 -1.87
CA GLU A 141 -0.04 -4.91 -2.07
C GLU A 141 -0.40 -3.76 -3.02
N VAL A 142 -1.67 -3.75 -3.41
CA VAL A 142 -2.34 -2.60 -4.02
C VAL A 142 -3.34 -2.05 -3.01
N ALA A 143 -3.49 -0.73 -2.97
CA ALA A 143 -4.52 -0.09 -2.15
C ALA A 143 -5.30 0.95 -2.94
N VAL A 144 -6.53 1.17 -2.51
CA VAL A 144 -7.38 2.26 -3.00
C VAL A 144 -7.64 3.27 -1.91
N ILE A 145 -7.78 4.53 -2.30
CA ILE A 145 -8.26 5.62 -1.45
C ILE A 145 -9.66 5.98 -1.92
N VAL A 146 -10.60 5.97 -0.99
CA VAL A 146 -12.02 6.25 -1.29
C VAL A 146 -12.41 7.68 -0.90
N ASP A 147 -13.46 8.17 -1.54
CA ASP A 147 -14.28 9.29 -1.07
C ASP A 147 -15.21 8.84 0.07
N ASP A 148 -16.17 9.68 0.47
CA ASP A 148 -17.19 9.29 1.45
C ASP A 148 -18.03 8.11 0.93
N VAL A 149 -18.02 7.01 1.69
CA VAL A 149 -18.80 5.80 1.43
C VAL A 149 -19.92 5.69 2.47
N PRO A 150 -21.20 5.70 2.07
CA PRO A 150 -22.30 5.51 3.01
C PRO A 150 -22.27 4.11 3.61
N MET A 151 -22.73 4.01 4.86
CA MET A 151 -22.97 2.71 5.49
C MET A 151 -23.93 1.87 4.64
N ALA A 152 -23.62 0.58 4.51
CA ALA A 152 -24.37 -0.38 3.70
C ALA A 152 -24.49 0.03 2.21
N VAL A 153 -23.42 0.61 1.64
CA VAL A 153 -23.32 0.87 0.20
C VAL A 153 -23.62 -0.39 -0.62
N ALA A 154 -24.41 -0.25 -1.68
CA ALA A 154 -24.70 -1.34 -2.59
C ALA A 154 -23.40 -1.79 -3.31
N PRO A 155 -23.17 -3.12 -3.50
CA PRO A 155 -21.98 -3.64 -4.17
C PRO A 155 -21.68 -2.97 -5.52
N GLU A 156 -22.72 -2.70 -6.30
CA GLU A 156 -22.61 -2.14 -7.66
C GLU A 156 -22.19 -0.66 -7.67
N ARG A 157 -22.27 0.01 -6.50
CA ARG A 157 -21.92 1.42 -6.33
C ARG A 157 -20.59 1.62 -5.61
N ALA A 158 -20.10 0.61 -4.89
CA ALA A 158 -18.90 0.72 -4.07
C ALA A 158 -17.66 1.12 -4.88
N GLY A 159 -17.47 0.55 -6.07
CA GLY A 159 -16.34 0.91 -6.95
C GLY A 159 -16.33 2.38 -7.39
N CYS A 160 -17.49 3.05 -7.46
CA CYS A 160 -17.57 4.47 -7.84
C CYS A 160 -16.99 5.43 -6.79
N HIS A 161 -16.75 4.96 -5.56
CA HIS A 161 -16.13 5.75 -4.50
C HIS A 161 -14.60 5.72 -4.55
N ILE A 162 -13.98 4.89 -5.39
CA ILE A 162 -12.53 4.84 -5.54
C ILE A 162 -12.06 6.13 -6.23
N ARG A 163 -11.12 6.83 -5.60
CA ARG A 163 -10.54 8.08 -6.10
C ARG A 163 -9.12 7.89 -6.57
N LEU A 164 -8.34 7.13 -5.82
CA LEU A 164 -6.93 6.92 -6.10
C LEU A 164 -6.52 5.46 -5.85
N VAL A 165 -5.46 5.04 -6.53
CA VAL A 165 -4.82 3.73 -6.40
C VAL A 165 -3.34 3.94 -6.11
N MET A 166 -2.77 3.15 -5.21
CA MET A 166 -1.34 3.17 -4.86
C MET A 166 -0.82 1.77 -4.56
N LEU A 167 0.50 1.60 -4.47
CA LEU A 167 1.09 0.38 -3.91
C LEU A 167 1.31 0.54 -2.40
N LEU A 168 1.24 -0.57 -1.67
CA LEU A 168 1.56 -0.64 -0.25
C LEU A 168 2.66 -1.68 0.01
N ASN A 169 3.41 -1.44 1.08
CA ASN A 169 4.18 -2.44 1.80
C ASN A 169 3.58 -2.59 3.20
N ASP A 170 2.78 -3.62 3.44
CA ASP A 170 2.16 -3.85 4.74
C ASP A 170 3.08 -4.65 5.69
N ILE A 171 4.02 -3.91 6.27
CA ILE A 171 5.13 -4.46 7.05
C ILE A 171 4.60 -5.35 8.19
N SER A 172 5.19 -6.53 8.31
CA SER A 172 4.76 -7.56 9.27
C SER A 172 5.89 -8.05 10.16
N LEU A 173 5.57 -8.33 11.43
CA LEU A 173 6.44 -9.00 12.40
C LEU A 173 5.92 -10.41 12.65
N ARG A 174 6.27 -11.32 11.74
CA ARG A 174 5.64 -12.64 11.59
C ARG A 174 5.74 -13.53 12.82
N ASN A 175 6.79 -13.38 13.62
CA ASN A 175 6.98 -14.19 14.82
C ASN A 175 6.12 -13.69 16.00
N LEU A 176 5.62 -12.45 15.95
CA LEU A 176 4.68 -11.92 16.95
C LEU A 176 3.23 -12.30 16.65
N ILE A 177 2.89 -12.50 15.37
CA ILE A 177 1.52 -12.77 14.90
C ILE A 177 0.83 -13.91 15.67
N PRO A 178 1.41 -15.12 15.82
CA PRO A 178 0.66 -16.24 16.41
C PRO A 178 0.23 -15.98 17.85
N ALA A 179 1.12 -15.44 18.67
CA ALA A 179 0.84 -15.14 20.07
C ALA A 179 -0.10 -13.94 20.23
N GLU A 180 -0.06 -12.97 19.31
CA GLU A 180 -0.97 -11.83 19.30
C GLU A 180 -2.39 -12.25 18.90
N LEU A 181 -2.55 -12.98 17.80
CA LEU A 181 -3.86 -13.47 17.35
C LEU A 181 -4.50 -14.44 18.35
N ALA A 182 -3.69 -15.24 19.07
CA ALA A 182 -4.20 -16.12 20.13
C ALA A 182 -4.88 -15.36 21.30
N LYS A 183 -4.62 -14.06 21.46
CA LYS A 183 -5.30 -13.20 22.44
C LYS A 183 -6.71 -12.80 21.99
N GLY A 184 -7.06 -12.99 20.71
CA GLY A 184 -8.39 -12.74 20.17
C GLY A 184 -8.72 -11.28 19.82
N PHE A 185 -7.73 -10.39 19.81
CA PHE A 185 -7.92 -8.94 19.55
C PHE A 185 -7.32 -8.48 18.20
N GLY A 186 -7.10 -9.40 17.27
CA GLY A 186 -6.54 -9.09 15.96
C GLY A 186 -5.06 -8.69 16.03
N PHE A 187 -4.61 -7.92 15.04
CA PHE A 187 -3.25 -7.41 14.94
C PHE A 187 -3.12 -6.06 15.64
N PHE A 188 -1.99 -5.83 16.30
CA PHE A 188 -1.65 -4.52 16.86
C PHE A 188 -0.14 -4.28 16.84
N GLN A 189 0.62 -5.07 17.60
CA GLN A 189 2.08 -4.98 17.65
C GLN A 189 2.73 -5.63 16.44
N SER A 190 2.11 -6.69 15.90
CA SER A 190 2.69 -7.45 14.79
C SER A 190 2.51 -6.82 13.41
N LYS A 191 1.73 -5.74 13.31
CA LYS A 191 1.53 -4.91 12.11
C LYS A 191 1.95 -3.46 12.42
N PRO A 192 3.26 -3.14 12.37
CA PRO A 192 3.74 -1.76 12.51
C PRO A 192 3.29 -0.87 11.34
N ALA A 193 3.75 0.38 11.33
CA ALA A 193 3.48 1.33 10.25
C ALA A 193 3.85 0.76 8.86
N SER A 194 2.88 0.68 7.97
CA SER A 194 3.04 0.33 6.56
C SER A 194 3.71 1.47 5.79
N SER A 195 4.14 1.21 4.55
CA SER A 195 4.62 2.26 3.63
C SER A 195 3.84 2.25 2.31
N ALA A 196 3.91 3.35 1.55
CA ALA A 196 3.17 3.51 0.30
C ALA A 196 4.07 4.01 -0.84
N SER A 197 3.65 3.75 -2.09
CA SER A 197 4.34 4.24 -3.28
C SER A 197 4.43 5.77 -3.33
N PRO A 198 5.44 6.35 -4.01
CA PRO A 198 5.61 7.80 -4.08
C PRO A 198 4.40 8.58 -4.61
N VAL A 199 3.64 7.99 -5.53
CA VAL A 199 2.42 8.58 -6.08
C VAL A 199 1.20 7.69 -5.85
N ALA A 200 0.03 8.32 -5.82
CA ALA A 200 -1.27 7.69 -5.99
C ALA A 200 -1.91 8.19 -7.30
N LEU A 201 -2.59 7.30 -8.03
CA LEU A 201 -3.09 7.54 -9.39
C LEU A 201 -4.60 7.53 -9.41
N THR A 202 -5.22 8.42 -10.17
CA THR A 202 -6.65 8.27 -10.48
C THR A 202 -6.87 7.02 -11.35
N PRO A 203 -7.99 6.30 -11.20
CA PRO A 203 -8.27 5.08 -11.98
C PRO A 203 -8.10 5.21 -13.50
N ASP A 204 -8.48 6.35 -14.07
CA ASP A 204 -8.33 6.60 -15.52
C ASP A 204 -6.87 6.64 -15.99
N GLU A 205 -5.92 6.97 -15.10
CA GLU A 205 -4.48 6.96 -15.40
C GLU A 205 -3.93 5.54 -15.62
N LEU A 206 -4.59 4.54 -15.05
CA LEU A 206 -4.21 3.12 -15.20
C LEU A 206 -4.70 2.55 -16.54
N GLY A 207 -5.58 3.26 -17.25
CA GLY A 207 -6.09 2.86 -18.56
C GLY A 207 -6.70 1.45 -18.54
N PRO A 208 -6.41 0.58 -19.54
CA PRO A 208 -6.97 -0.76 -19.62
C PRO A 208 -6.55 -1.71 -18.49
N ALA A 209 -5.54 -1.36 -17.69
CA ALA A 209 -5.10 -2.17 -16.56
C ALA A 209 -6.10 -2.11 -15.39
N TRP A 210 -6.97 -1.11 -15.35
CA TRP A 210 -8.01 -0.97 -14.33
C TRP A 210 -9.38 -1.31 -14.89
N ASP A 211 -10.04 -2.33 -14.34
CA ASP A 211 -11.36 -2.78 -14.81
C ASP A 211 -12.55 -2.08 -14.11
N GLY A 212 -12.27 -1.15 -13.20
CA GLY A 212 -13.26 -0.51 -12.34
C GLY A 212 -13.15 -0.93 -10.86
N ALA A 213 -12.59 -2.10 -10.57
CA ALA A 213 -12.50 -2.64 -9.21
C ALA A 213 -11.23 -3.45 -8.92
N LYS A 214 -10.42 -3.79 -9.93
CA LYS A 214 -9.13 -4.47 -9.82
C LYS A 214 -8.10 -3.85 -10.75
N LEU A 215 -6.84 -3.95 -10.34
CA LEU A 215 -5.68 -3.59 -11.14
C LEU A 215 -5.02 -4.86 -11.68
N ALA A 216 -4.98 -5.02 -12.99
CA ALA A 216 -4.14 -6.00 -13.67
C ALA A 216 -2.72 -5.45 -13.85
N GLY A 217 -1.72 -6.15 -13.34
CA GLY A 217 -0.34 -5.66 -13.40
C GLY A 217 0.59 -6.45 -12.50
N ARG A 218 1.81 -6.69 -12.98
CA ARG A 218 2.81 -7.46 -12.25
C ARG A 218 3.47 -6.61 -11.17
N LEU A 219 3.36 -7.05 -9.92
CA LEU A 219 3.95 -6.43 -8.76
C LEU A 219 5.34 -7.01 -8.50
N GLU A 220 6.39 -6.34 -8.97
CA GLU A 220 7.76 -6.78 -8.80
C GLU A 220 8.26 -6.51 -7.37
N CYS A 221 8.57 -7.57 -6.63
CA CYS A 221 9.09 -7.53 -5.27
C CYS A 221 10.52 -8.07 -5.23
N ARG A 222 11.46 -7.27 -4.73
CA ARG A 222 12.88 -7.63 -4.61
C ARG A 222 13.38 -7.45 -3.19
N VAL A 223 14.27 -8.35 -2.77
CA VAL A 223 15.06 -8.24 -1.53
C VAL A 223 16.53 -8.30 -1.89
N ASN A 224 17.30 -7.30 -1.45
CA ASN A 224 18.73 -7.18 -1.73
C ASN A 224 19.07 -7.26 -3.24
N GLY A 225 18.18 -6.74 -4.09
CA GLY A 225 18.31 -6.78 -5.56
C GLY A 225 17.84 -8.08 -6.21
N HIS A 226 17.63 -9.15 -5.44
CA HIS A 226 17.13 -10.43 -5.91
C HIS A 226 15.61 -10.42 -6.02
N LEU A 227 15.06 -10.98 -7.10
CA LEU A 227 13.62 -11.10 -7.29
C LEU A 227 13.06 -12.17 -6.34
N VAL A 228 12.09 -11.78 -5.52
CA VAL A 228 11.31 -12.69 -4.67
C VAL A 228 10.04 -13.14 -5.39
N GLY A 229 9.37 -12.21 -6.07
CA GLY A 229 8.18 -12.49 -6.86
C GLY A 229 7.79 -11.33 -7.77
N CYS A 230 6.95 -11.65 -8.74
CA CYS A 230 6.35 -10.73 -9.69
C CYS A 230 4.89 -11.15 -9.99
N PRO A 231 4.04 -11.42 -8.96
CA PRO A 231 2.66 -11.83 -9.18
C PRO A 231 1.82 -10.72 -9.81
N ASP A 232 0.80 -11.11 -10.55
CA ASP A 232 -0.15 -10.20 -11.17
C ASP A 232 -1.29 -9.87 -10.20
N ALA A 233 -1.46 -8.59 -9.89
CA ALA A 233 -2.47 -8.10 -8.96
C ALA A 233 -3.92 -8.36 -9.43
N GLY A 234 -4.15 -8.55 -10.73
CA GLY A 234 -5.49 -8.84 -11.26
C GLY A 234 -5.85 -10.32 -11.18
N ARG A 235 -4.85 -11.20 -11.03
CA ARG A 235 -5.03 -12.65 -10.99
C ARG A 235 -5.26 -13.14 -9.57
N ASP A 236 -6.14 -14.13 -9.42
CA ASP A 236 -6.46 -14.78 -8.14
C ASP A 236 -6.96 -13.86 -7.01
N MET A 237 -7.26 -12.59 -7.32
CA MET A 237 -7.96 -11.67 -6.42
C MET A 237 -9.44 -12.07 -6.35
N ILE A 238 -9.84 -12.80 -5.31
CA ILE A 238 -11.20 -13.34 -5.14
C ILE A 238 -12.20 -12.25 -4.76
N PHE A 239 -11.73 -11.26 -3.99
CA PHE A 239 -12.53 -10.11 -3.55
C PHE A 239 -11.96 -8.84 -4.16
N ASP A 240 -12.61 -8.28 -5.19
CA ASP A 240 -12.24 -6.98 -5.74
C ASP A 240 -12.46 -5.83 -4.73
N PHE A 241 -11.91 -4.65 -5.03
CA PHE A 241 -12.05 -3.51 -4.13
C PHE A 241 -13.50 -3.08 -3.89
N ALA A 242 -14.42 -3.27 -4.83
CA ALA A 242 -15.83 -2.97 -4.61
C ALA A 242 -16.42 -3.87 -3.50
N ARG A 243 -16.11 -5.17 -3.52
CA ARG A 243 -16.49 -6.11 -2.47
C ARG A 243 -15.83 -5.79 -1.12
N LEU A 244 -14.55 -5.41 -1.12
CA LEU A 244 -13.84 -5.00 0.10
C LEU A 244 -14.48 -3.75 0.73
N ILE A 245 -14.78 -2.74 -0.09
CA ILE A 245 -15.45 -1.51 0.34
C ILE A 245 -16.84 -1.81 0.91
N THR A 246 -17.66 -2.60 0.21
CA THR A 246 -18.98 -3.01 0.72
C THR A 246 -18.89 -3.76 2.04
N HIS A 247 -17.90 -4.66 2.17
CA HIS A 247 -17.68 -5.39 3.42
C HIS A 247 -17.32 -4.43 4.56
N ALA A 248 -16.35 -3.54 4.34
CA ALA A 248 -15.89 -2.56 5.32
C ALA A 248 -17.01 -1.57 5.73
N ALA A 249 -17.85 -1.16 4.78
CA ALA A 249 -18.95 -0.22 4.99
C ALA A 249 -20.24 -0.88 5.51
N ARG A 250 -20.27 -2.20 5.76
CA ARG A 250 -21.50 -2.92 6.15
C ARG A 250 -22.21 -2.31 7.36
N THR A 251 -21.45 -1.83 8.35
CA THR A 251 -21.97 -1.33 9.63
C THR A 251 -21.42 0.05 10.02
N ARG A 252 -20.72 0.73 9.10
CA ARG A 252 -20.15 2.07 9.29
C ARG A 252 -20.07 2.80 7.95
N CYS A 253 -19.99 4.12 8.00
CA CYS A 253 -19.49 4.89 6.86
C CYS A 253 -17.95 4.77 6.78
N LEU A 254 -17.40 5.03 5.60
CA LEU A 254 -15.97 5.26 5.41
C LEU A 254 -15.81 6.72 4.99
N GLY A 255 -15.02 7.50 5.72
CA GLY A 255 -14.79 8.91 5.36
C GLY A 255 -13.82 9.04 4.20
N ALA A 256 -13.92 10.13 3.46
CA ALA A 256 -12.97 10.50 2.41
C ALA A 256 -11.51 10.41 2.91
N GLY A 257 -10.66 9.76 2.12
CA GLY A 257 -9.29 9.44 2.51
C GLY A 257 -9.12 8.12 3.26
N THR A 258 -10.19 7.33 3.46
CA THR A 258 -10.04 5.95 3.93
C THR A 258 -9.22 5.15 2.92
N VAL A 259 -8.17 4.47 3.42
CA VAL A 259 -7.33 3.55 2.64
C VAL A 259 -7.85 2.13 2.81
N ILE A 260 -8.07 1.43 1.70
CA ILE A 260 -8.40 0.00 1.67
C ILE A 260 -7.28 -0.77 0.97
N GLY A 261 -6.58 -1.62 1.72
CA GLY A 261 -5.53 -2.51 1.19
C GLY A 261 -6.12 -3.81 0.63
N SER A 262 -5.44 -4.40 -0.36
CA SER A 262 -5.86 -5.67 -0.93
C SER A 262 -5.47 -6.88 -0.07
N GLY A 263 -4.51 -6.72 0.86
CA GLY A 263 -3.68 -7.81 1.33
C GLY A 263 -2.61 -8.20 0.30
N THR A 264 -1.60 -8.93 0.77
CA THR A 264 -0.47 -9.46 -0.04
C THR A 264 -0.95 -10.04 -1.38
N VAL A 265 -0.44 -9.51 -2.49
CA VAL A 265 -0.72 -10.04 -3.83
C VAL A 265 -0.18 -11.46 -3.95
N SER A 266 -1.06 -12.39 -4.30
CA SER A 266 -0.72 -13.81 -4.33
C SER A 266 -1.37 -14.51 -5.52
N ASN A 267 -0.62 -15.33 -6.24
CA ASN A 267 -1.12 -16.10 -7.39
C ASN A 267 -0.88 -17.59 -7.16
N ALA A 268 -1.78 -18.42 -7.70
CA ALA A 268 -1.64 -19.88 -7.62
C ALA A 268 -0.47 -20.42 -8.47
N ASP A 269 -0.07 -19.68 -9.51
CA ASP A 269 1.11 -20.00 -10.30
C ASP A 269 2.39 -19.77 -9.50
N ARG A 270 3.07 -20.86 -9.14
CA ARG A 270 4.33 -20.80 -8.37
C ARG A 270 5.46 -20.08 -9.10
N ALA A 271 5.44 -20.03 -10.44
CA ALA A 271 6.45 -19.31 -11.20
C ALA A 271 6.38 -17.79 -10.98
N ALA A 272 5.25 -17.28 -10.48
CA ALA A 272 5.09 -15.88 -10.12
C ALA A 272 5.92 -15.48 -8.89
N GLY A 273 6.36 -16.42 -8.05
CA GLY A 273 7.01 -16.13 -6.77
C GLY A 273 6.05 -15.53 -5.74
N GLY A 274 6.60 -14.93 -4.68
CA GLY A 274 5.80 -14.36 -3.58
C GLY A 274 5.92 -12.84 -3.48
N ALA A 275 4.85 -12.19 -3.02
CA ALA A 275 4.90 -10.78 -2.61
C ALA A 275 5.20 -10.60 -1.11
N CYS A 276 5.63 -11.68 -0.43
CA CYS A 276 6.21 -11.65 0.91
C CYS A 276 7.16 -12.85 1.12
N LEU A 277 8.04 -12.77 2.12
CA LEU A 277 8.91 -13.90 2.49
C LEU A 277 8.16 -15.01 3.21
N ALA A 278 7.06 -14.70 3.90
CA ALA A 278 6.23 -15.70 4.56
C ALA A 278 5.68 -16.74 3.57
N GLU A 279 5.23 -16.34 2.38
CA GLU A 279 4.79 -17.27 1.34
C GLU A 279 5.91 -18.18 0.86
N VAL A 280 7.09 -17.62 0.58
CA VAL A 280 8.28 -18.39 0.19
C VAL A 280 8.59 -19.44 1.25
N ARG A 281 8.61 -19.04 2.53
CA ARG A 281 8.86 -19.92 3.67
C ARG A 281 7.79 -21.00 3.84
N MET A 282 6.52 -20.69 3.58
CA MET A 282 5.41 -21.66 3.63
C MET A 282 5.56 -22.70 2.52
N ILE A 283 5.90 -22.26 1.31
CA ILE A 283 6.20 -23.12 0.17
C ILE A 283 7.35 -24.08 0.51
N GLU A 284 8.48 -23.56 1.02
CA GLU A 284 9.61 -24.36 1.46
C GLU A 284 9.21 -25.39 2.54
N THR A 285 8.36 -24.99 3.48
CA THR A 285 7.87 -25.87 4.54
C THR A 285 7.01 -27.01 3.98
N ILE A 286 6.12 -26.72 3.04
CA ILE A 286 5.26 -27.72 2.38
C ILE A 286 6.10 -28.71 1.57
N GLU A 287 7.15 -28.23 0.89
CA GLU A 287 7.94 -29.05 -0.05
C GLU A 287 9.09 -29.80 0.63
N THR A 288 9.71 -29.20 1.63
CA THR A 288 10.95 -29.69 2.23
C THR A 288 10.86 -29.92 3.74
N GLY A 289 9.72 -29.63 4.36
CA GLY A 289 9.44 -29.86 5.78
C GLY A 289 9.87 -28.74 6.73
N ALA A 290 10.64 -27.74 6.26
CA ALA A 290 11.05 -26.59 7.05
C ALA A 290 11.35 -25.36 6.19
N PRO A 291 11.17 -24.13 6.73
CA PRO A 291 11.56 -22.91 6.01
C PRO A 291 13.08 -22.74 6.04
N ARG A 292 13.66 -22.26 4.94
CA ARG A 292 15.10 -22.01 4.75
C ARG A 292 15.39 -20.53 4.53
N THR A 293 14.53 -19.82 3.81
CA THR A 293 14.67 -18.39 3.54
C THR A 293 14.48 -17.58 4.83
N PRO A 294 15.46 -16.80 5.31
CA PRO A 294 15.30 -16.00 6.53
C PRO A 294 14.31 -14.84 6.31
N PHE A 295 13.78 -14.30 7.41
CA PHE A 295 13.11 -13.00 7.41
C PHE A 295 14.14 -11.86 7.34
N LEU A 296 13.67 -10.65 7.03
CA LEU A 296 14.51 -9.47 6.87
C LEU A 296 15.25 -9.12 8.16
N GLN A 297 16.48 -8.65 8.00
CA GLN A 297 17.40 -8.23 9.06
C GLN A 297 17.90 -6.80 8.82
N PRO A 298 18.40 -6.10 9.86
CA PRO A 298 19.03 -4.80 9.68
C PRO A 298 20.14 -4.85 8.62
N GLY A 299 20.05 -3.95 7.63
CA GLY A 299 20.92 -3.93 6.46
C GLY A 299 20.24 -4.41 5.18
N ASP A 300 19.20 -5.25 5.27
CA ASP A 300 18.44 -5.70 4.10
C ASP A 300 17.67 -4.55 3.44
N ARG A 301 17.41 -4.70 2.15
CA ARG A 301 16.70 -3.70 1.34
C ARG A 301 15.55 -4.35 0.58
N VAL A 302 14.36 -3.76 0.68
CA VAL A 302 13.14 -4.20 0.00
C VAL A 302 12.79 -3.19 -1.07
N ARG A 303 12.46 -3.66 -2.27
CA ARG A 303 11.92 -2.83 -3.35
C ARG A 303 10.63 -3.43 -3.91
N ILE A 304 9.58 -2.61 -4.01
CA ILE A 304 8.26 -2.98 -4.55
C ILE A 304 7.89 -1.97 -5.64
N GLU A 305 7.58 -2.46 -6.83
CA GLU A 305 7.33 -1.63 -8.00
C GLU A 305 6.38 -2.32 -8.98
N MET A 306 5.59 -1.53 -9.72
CA MET A 306 4.81 -2.01 -10.86
C MET A 306 5.19 -1.21 -12.11
N ARG A 307 5.39 -1.91 -13.23
CA ARG A 307 5.77 -1.34 -14.51
C ARG A 307 4.70 -1.57 -15.57
N ASP A 308 4.57 -0.63 -16.49
CA ASP A 308 3.72 -0.78 -17.67
C ASP A 308 4.33 -1.75 -18.70
N ALA A 309 3.63 -1.96 -19.82
CA ALA A 309 4.08 -2.84 -20.89
C ALA A 309 5.39 -2.39 -21.56
N ASP A 310 5.71 -1.10 -21.49
CA ASP A 310 6.94 -0.51 -22.03
C ASP A 310 8.09 -0.50 -21.01
N GLY A 311 7.83 -0.98 -19.78
CA GLY A 311 8.80 -1.07 -18.70
C GLY A 311 8.95 0.20 -17.87
N HIS A 312 8.14 1.23 -18.09
CA HIS A 312 8.13 2.43 -17.28
C HIS A 312 7.41 2.19 -15.95
N THR A 313 7.90 2.83 -14.89
CA THR A 313 7.30 2.71 -13.57
C THR A 313 5.95 3.44 -13.51
N ILE A 314 4.91 2.77 -12.99
CA ILE A 314 3.56 3.33 -12.92
C ILE A 314 3.44 4.22 -11.67
N PHE A 315 3.80 3.68 -10.52
CA PHE A 315 3.64 4.31 -9.20
C PHE A 315 4.94 4.90 -8.63
N GLY A 316 6.07 4.73 -9.32
CA GLY A 316 7.37 4.78 -8.68
C GLY A 316 7.61 3.50 -7.88
N ALA A 317 8.61 3.50 -7.02
CA ALA A 317 8.94 2.35 -6.19
C ALA A 317 8.94 2.70 -4.72
N ILE A 318 8.42 1.77 -3.91
CA ILE A 318 8.77 1.66 -2.50
C ILE A 318 10.15 1.02 -2.49
N ASP A 319 11.11 1.66 -1.83
CA ASP A 319 12.51 1.24 -1.84
C ASP A 319 13.20 1.57 -0.51
N GLN A 320 13.13 0.63 0.42
CA GLN A 320 13.37 0.87 1.84
C GLN A 320 14.47 -0.05 2.38
N ARG A 321 15.25 0.46 3.33
CA ARG A 321 16.27 -0.32 4.05
C ARG A 321 15.79 -0.64 5.46
N VAL A 322 16.05 -1.84 5.93
CA VAL A 322 15.80 -2.21 7.33
C VAL A 322 16.93 -1.69 8.20
N VAL A 323 16.58 -1.02 9.30
CA VAL A 323 17.53 -0.49 10.28
C VAL A 323 17.17 -0.94 11.68
N SER A 324 18.17 -1.11 12.55
CA SER A 324 17.91 -1.32 13.97
C SER A 324 17.23 -0.08 14.54
N ALA A 325 16.08 -0.25 15.18
CA ALA A 325 15.45 0.85 15.90
C ALA A 325 16.37 1.25 17.06
N ALA A 326 16.85 2.49 17.07
CA ALA A 326 17.55 3.00 18.24
C ALA A 326 16.53 3.09 19.41
N PRO A 327 16.91 2.74 20.65
CA PRO A 327 16.12 3.13 21.81
C PRO A 327 15.95 4.65 21.74
N ALA A 328 14.73 5.15 21.94
CA ALA A 328 14.45 6.57 21.83
C ALA A 328 15.40 7.34 22.75
N ALA A 329 16.36 8.07 22.17
CA ALA A 329 17.17 9.02 22.90
C ALA A 329 16.21 10.15 23.35
N ASP A 330 16.06 10.29 24.66
CA ASP A 330 15.29 11.31 25.38
C ASP A 330 14.55 12.33 24.49
N GLY A 331 13.26 12.07 24.26
CA GLY A 331 12.26 13.11 23.98
C GLY A 331 12.33 13.86 22.64
N LYS A 332 13.11 13.42 21.65
CA LYS A 332 13.01 13.99 20.29
C LYS A 332 11.77 13.47 19.58
N ASP A 333 10.72 14.27 19.69
CA ASP A 333 9.43 14.13 19.03
C ASP A 333 9.62 14.13 17.49
N ARG A 334 9.31 13.02 16.82
CA ARG A 334 9.37 12.90 15.33
C ARG A 334 8.58 14.00 14.61
N TYR A 335 7.67 14.67 15.30
CA TYR A 335 6.81 15.72 14.77
C TYR A 335 7.32 17.16 14.99
N LYS A 336 8.46 17.38 15.65
CA LYS A 336 8.92 18.73 16.02
C LYS A 336 9.95 19.37 15.08
N GLU A 337 10.52 18.67 14.11
CA GLU A 337 11.64 19.21 13.32
C GLU A 337 11.24 19.99 12.04
N GLU A 338 9.96 20.20 11.72
CA GLU A 338 9.57 20.93 10.47
C GLU A 338 8.62 22.13 10.68
N SER A 339 8.64 22.74 11.86
CA SER A 339 7.95 24.02 12.10
C SER A 339 8.94 25.13 12.44
N ALA A 340 9.76 25.50 11.45
CA ALA A 340 10.51 26.76 11.42
C ALA A 340 10.59 27.26 9.98
#